data_AF-A9KRU8-F1
#
_entry.id   AF-A9KRU8-F1
#
_cell.length_a   1.000
_cell.length_b   1.000
_cell.length_c   1.000
_cell.angle_alpha   90.00
_cell.angle_beta   90.00
_cell.angle_gamma   90.00
#
_symmetry.space_group_name_H-M   'P 1'
#
loop_
_entity.id
_entity.type
_entity.pdbx_description
1 polymer ?
#
loop_
_entity_poly.entity_id
_entity_poly.type
_entity_poly.pdbx_seq_one_letter_code
_entity_poly.pdbx_strand_id
1 'polypeptide(L)'
;MKKFIGSLTMMTLIILMFSSCGTKSEFQKEINATSKQSKSIENILNQLDINYNSDTVINTSNNDIVDGMDKAWEAYDLTNKDGSKYLLILRKSDKDFTAVLDSENKLLSGIIDNGILPKLFD
;
A
#
# COMPACT_ATOMS: atom_id res chain seq x y z
N MET A 1 27.35 59.49 27.30
CA MET A 1 27.95 58.29 26.67
C MET A 1 26.89 57.19 26.64
N LYS A 2 26.52 56.72 25.44
CA LYS A 2 25.59 55.61 25.19
C LYS A 2 26.23 54.30 25.61
N LYS A 3 25.53 53.38 26.29
CA LYS A 3 25.63 51.92 26.05
C LYS A 3 24.28 51.24 26.29
N PHE A 4 23.97 50.37 25.34
CA PHE A 4 22.69 49.77 25.01
C PHE A 4 22.18 48.79 26.08
N ILE A 5 20.88 48.87 26.37
CA ILE A 5 20.09 47.79 26.98
C ILE A 5 19.68 46.88 25.82
N GLY A 6 20.45 45.81 25.59
CA GLY A 6 20.09 44.76 24.65
C GLY A 6 19.17 43.76 25.33
N SER A 7 17.85 43.92 25.14
CA SER A 7 16.87 42.89 25.46
C SER A 7 17.11 41.69 24.55
N LEU A 8 17.56 40.58 25.11
CA LEU A 8 17.73 39.31 24.40
C LEU A 8 16.34 38.67 24.28
N THR A 9 15.60 39.00 23.22
CA THR A 9 14.34 38.32 22.91
C THR A 9 14.66 36.89 22.48
N MET A 10 14.42 35.97 23.41
CA MET A 10 14.50 34.53 23.23
C MET A 10 13.44 34.11 22.21
N MET A 11 13.84 33.90 20.95
CA MET A 11 12.98 33.37 19.91
C MET A 11 12.90 31.85 20.10
N THR A 12 11.97 31.42 20.95
CA THR A 12 11.64 30.01 21.14
C THR A 12 11.01 29.49 19.85
N LEU A 13 11.79 28.79 19.03
CA LEU A 13 11.31 28.09 17.85
C LEU A 13 10.49 26.88 18.31
N ILE A 14 9.18 27.05 18.46
CA ILE A 14 8.26 25.94 18.67
C ILE A 14 8.17 25.20 17.33
N ILE A 15 9.00 24.15 17.19
CA ILE A 15 8.81 23.14 16.15
C ILE A 15 7.54 22.38 16.55
N LEU A 16 6.41 22.83 16.03
CA LEU A 16 5.19 22.03 16.02
C LEU A 16 5.46 20.80 15.16
N MET A 17 5.94 19.73 15.81
CA MET A 17 5.78 18.39 15.27
C MET A 17 4.28 18.13 15.26
N PHE A 18 3.64 18.47 14.14
CA PHE A 18 2.38 17.87 13.78
C PHE A 18 2.64 16.39 13.57
N SER A 19 2.62 15.64 14.67
CA SER A 19 2.28 14.23 14.64
C SER A 19 0.87 14.17 14.09
N SER A 20 0.78 14.18 12.76
CA SER A 20 -0.41 13.80 12.01
C SER A 20 -0.68 12.35 12.40
N CYS A 21 -1.34 12.17 13.54
CA CYS A 21 -2.05 10.95 13.90
C CYS A 21 -3.26 10.89 12.96
N GLY A 22 -2.97 10.69 11.68
CA GLY A 22 -3.97 10.43 10.67
C GLY A 22 -4.53 9.05 10.99
N THR A 23 -5.85 8.96 11.12
CA THR A 23 -6.53 7.67 11.17
C THR A 23 -6.11 6.88 9.93
N LYS A 24 -5.51 5.69 10.12
CA LYS A 24 -5.13 4.81 9.01
C LYS A 24 -6.32 4.62 8.08
N SER A 25 -6.11 4.74 6.76
CA SER A 25 -7.13 4.37 5.79
C SER A 25 -7.50 2.88 5.95
N GLU A 26 -8.67 2.49 5.46
CA GLU A 26 -9.08 1.08 5.47
C GLU A 26 -8.05 0.20 4.75
N PHE A 27 -7.57 0.65 3.58
CA PHE A 27 -6.42 0.06 2.87
C PHE A 27 -5.23 -0.20 3.80
N GLN A 28 -4.77 0.84 4.50
CA GLN A 28 -3.58 0.79 5.37
C GLN A 28 -3.75 -0.23 6.50
N LYS A 29 -4.98 -0.44 6.99
CA LYS A 29 -5.28 -1.41 8.04
C LYS A 29 -5.23 -2.82 7.47
N GLU A 30 -5.92 -3.07 6.35
CA GLU A 30 -6.05 -4.41 5.77
C GLU A 30 -4.71 -4.98 5.30
N ILE A 31 -3.89 -4.18 4.61
CA ILE A 31 -2.56 -4.64 4.18
C ILE A 31 -1.46 -4.38 5.22
N ASN A 32 -1.82 -3.94 6.43
CA ASN A 32 -0.90 -3.58 7.51
C ASN A 32 0.33 -2.76 7.04
N ALA A 33 0.09 -1.71 6.27
CA ALA A 33 1.12 -0.89 5.66
C ALA A 33 1.21 0.50 6.32
N THR A 34 2.35 1.17 6.14
CA THR A 34 2.50 2.59 6.47
C THR A 34 1.73 3.46 5.47
N SER A 35 1.40 4.68 5.86
CA SER A 35 0.72 5.63 4.95
C SER A 35 1.49 5.86 3.64
N LYS A 36 2.83 5.86 3.68
CA LYS A 36 3.66 6.03 2.48
C LYS A 36 3.55 4.82 1.54
N GLN A 37 3.66 3.61 2.08
CA GLN A 37 3.52 2.37 1.30
C GLN A 37 2.13 2.29 0.67
N SER A 38 1.08 2.51 1.46
CA SER A 38 -0.29 2.49 0.95
C SER A 38 -0.53 3.50 -0.15
N LYS A 39 -0.11 4.76 0.02
CA LYS A 39 -0.23 5.78 -1.04
C LYS A 39 0.51 5.39 -2.31
N SER A 40 1.68 4.75 -2.17
CA SER A 40 2.44 4.27 -3.34
C SER A 40 1.66 3.19 -4.09
N ILE A 41 1.06 2.25 -3.39
CA ILE A 41 0.27 1.17 -3.98
C ILE A 41 -1.01 1.72 -4.60
N GLU A 42 -1.74 2.59 -3.89
CA GLU A 42 -2.94 3.28 -4.39
C GLU A 42 -2.65 4.04 -5.69
N ASN A 43 -1.50 4.72 -5.78
CA ASN A 43 -1.08 5.40 -7.01
C ASN A 43 -0.86 4.43 -8.18
N ILE A 44 -0.26 3.26 -7.93
CA ILE A 44 -0.06 2.23 -8.96
C ILE A 44 -1.41 1.69 -9.43
N LEU A 45 -2.32 1.36 -8.51
CA LEU A 45 -3.66 0.89 -8.85
C LEU A 45 -4.41 1.92 -9.71
N ASN A 46 -4.35 3.19 -9.33
CA ASN A 46 -4.95 4.29 -10.10
C ASN A 46 -4.34 4.43 -11.51
N GLN A 47 -3.04 4.22 -11.68
CA GLN A 47 -2.37 4.24 -12.99
C GLN A 47 -2.79 3.09 -13.91
N LEU A 48 -3.31 2.00 -13.33
CA LEU A 48 -3.82 0.83 -14.06
C LEU A 48 -5.33 0.90 -14.29
N ASP A 49 -5.94 2.06 -14.06
CA ASP A 49 -7.40 2.27 -14.08
C ASP A 49 -8.16 1.33 -13.11
N ILE A 50 -7.47 0.77 -12.11
CA ILE A 50 -8.08 0.00 -11.03
C ILE A 50 -8.61 1.00 -10.02
N ASN A 51 -9.92 1.27 -10.11
CA ASN A 51 -10.59 2.29 -9.30
C ASN A 51 -10.71 1.84 -7.84
N TYR A 52 -9.65 2.07 -7.07
CA TYR A 52 -9.60 1.82 -5.63
C TYR A 52 -10.27 2.96 -4.87
N ASN A 53 -11.36 2.69 -4.15
CA ASN A 53 -12.07 3.69 -3.37
C ASN A 53 -12.54 3.14 -2.01
N SER A 54 -13.29 3.94 -1.25
CA SER A 54 -13.79 3.55 0.08
C SER A 54 -14.73 2.35 0.07
N ASP A 55 -15.30 2.00 -1.08
CA ASP A 55 -16.19 0.84 -1.24
C ASP A 55 -15.43 -0.42 -1.71
N THR A 56 -14.12 -0.33 -1.97
CA THR A 56 -13.31 -1.49 -2.34
C THR A 56 -13.08 -2.37 -1.12
N VAL A 57 -13.55 -3.62 -1.19
CA VAL A 57 -13.31 -4.62 -0.16
C VAL A 57 -11.95 -5.28 -0.42
N ILE A 58 -11.16 -5.43 0.64
CA ILE A 58 -9.83 -6.04 0.58
C ILE A 58 -9.79 -7.17 1.58
N ASN A 59 -9.37 -8.35 1.14
CA ASN A 59 -9.15 -9.49 2.02
C ASN A 59 -7.82 -10.16 1.68
N THR A 60 -7.21 -10.84 2.64
CA THR A 60 -6.12 -11.77 2.29
C THR A 60 -6.67 -12.85 1.35
N SER A 61 -5.97 -13.09 0.25
CA SER A 61 -6.42 -14.03 -0.79
C SER A 61 -6.29 -15.47 -0.30
N ASN A 62 -7.31 -16.27 -0.59
CA ASN A 62 -7.30 -17.72 -0.43
C ASN A 62 -7.62 -18.42 -1.76
N ASN A 63 -7.34 -17.75 -2.88
CA ASN A 63 -7.60 -18.27 -4.21
C ASN A 63 -6.58 -19.36 -4.58
N ASP A 64 -7.00 -20.43 -5.25
CA ASP A 64 -6.14 -21.57 -5.61
C ASP A 64 -4.86 -21.15 -6.37
N ILE A 65 -4.90 -20.03 -7.10
CA ILE A 65 -3.71 -19.51 -7.80
C ILE A 65 -2.56 -19.13 -6.87
N VAL A 66 -2.85 -18.78 -5.61
CA VAL A 66 -1.82 -18.44 -4.61
C VAL A 66 -1.30 -19.66 -3.86
N ASP A 67 -1.80 -20.87 -4.15
CA ASP A 67 -1.33 -22.09 -3.52
C ASP A 67 0.15 -22.35 -3.82
N GLY A 68 0.91 -22.58 -2.76
CA GLY A 68 2.36 -22.79 -2.86
C GLY A 68 3.17 -21.50 -3.00
N MET A 69 2.54 -20.31 -3.00
CA MET A 69 3.25 -19.03 -2.92
C MET A 69 4.24 -19.03 -1.76
N ASP A 70 5.47 -18.59 -2.04
CA ASP A 70 6.50 -18.50 -1.02
C ASP A 70 6.12 -17.45 0.06
N LYS A 71 6.52 -17.75 1.31
CA LYS A 71 6.15 -16.97 2.50
C LYS A 71 6.68 -15.53 2.51
N ALA A 72 7.59 -15.19 1.60
CA ALA A 72 8.08 -13.82 1.40
C ALA A 72 7.03 -12.90 0.75
N TRP A 73 5.94 -13.43 0.21
CA TRP A 73 4.85 -12.67 -0.41
C TRP A 73 3.52 -12.84 0.32
N GLU A 74 2.64 -11.87 0.11
CA GLU A 74 1.25 -11.89 0.55
C GLU A 74 0.36 -11.43 -0.59
N ALA A 75 -0.80 -12.06 -0.71
CA ALA A 75 -1.77 -11.77 -1.74
C ALA A 75 -3.07 -11.26 -1.13
N TYR A 76 -3.72 -10.33 -1.82
CA TYR A 76 -4.95 -9.69 -1.39
C TYR A 76 -5.95 -9.64 -2.54
N ASP A 77 -7.17 -10.09 -2.27
CA ASP A 77 -8.28 -9.94 -3.20
C ASP A 77 -8.88 -8.54 -3.04
N LEU A 78 -8.86 -7.75 -4.12
CA LEU A 78 -9.52 -6.45 -4.22
C LEU A 78 -10.83 -6.63 -4.96
N THR A 79 -11.96 -6.34 -4.32
CA THR A 79 -13.28 -6.40 -4.95
C THR A 79 -13.91 -5.00 -4.93
N ASN A 80 -14.09 -4.45 -6.13
CA ASN A 80 -14.74 -3.15 -6.31
C ASN A 80 -16.27 -3.29 -6.31
N LYS A 81 -16.96 -2.17 -6.09
CA LYS A 81 -18.43 -2.08 -6.07
C LYS A 81 -19.11 -2.51 -7.37
N ASP A 82 -18.44 -2.28 -8.50
CA ASP A 82 -18.90 -2.69 -9.83
C ASP A 82 -18.76 -4.22 -10.05
N GLY A 83 -18.20 -4.94 -9.09
CA GLY A 83 -17.95 -6.37 -9.15
C GLY A 83 -16.59 -6.75 -9.75
N SER A 84 -15.78 -5.76 -10.17
CA SER A 84 -14.44 -5.99 -10.67
C SER A 84 -13.56 -6.59 -9.56
N LYS A 85 -12.80 -7.64 -9.89
CA LYS A 85 -11.92 -8.35 -8.96
C LYS A 85 -10.49 -8.35 -9.45
N TYR A 86 -9.57 -8.12 -8.52
CA TYR A 86 -8.14 -8.11 -8.78
C TYR A 86 -7.40 -8.85 -7.67
N LEU A 87 -6.30 -9.48 -8.03
CA LEU A 87 -5.36 -10.08 -7.08
C LEU A 87 -4.14 -9.17 -6.97
N LEU A 88 -3.95 -8.54 -5.82
CA LEU A 88 -2.78 -7.73 -5.50
C LEU A 88 -1.74 -8.56 -4.75
N ILE A 89 -0.50 -8.56 -5.22
CA ILE A 89 0.61 -9.28 -4.59
C ILE A 89 1.65 -8.27 -4.10
N LEU A 90 1.98 -8.38 -2.82
CA LEU A 90 2.95 -7.53 -2.15
C LEU A 90 4.04 -8.38 -1.51
N ARG A 91 5.25 -7.83 -1.41
CA ARG A 91 6.30 -8.43 -0.58
C ARG A 91 5.94 -8.26 0.89
N LYS A 92 5.96 -9.34 1.66
CA LYS A 92 5.53 -9.37 3.06
C LYS A 92 6.35 -8.43 3.95
N SER A 93 7.67 -8.37 3.75
CA SER A 93 8.62 -7.66 4.63
C SER A 93 8.44 -6.15 4.66
N ASP A 94 8.14 -5.54 3.51
CA ASP A 94 8.14 -4.09 3.30
C ASP A 94 6.92 -3.60 2.53
N LYS A 95 5.96 -4.49 2.24
CA LYS A 95 4.74 -4.19 1.47
C LYS A 95 5.05 -3.56 0.12
N ASP A 96 6.19 -3.91 -0.47
CA ASP A 96 6.55 -3.43 -1.79
C ASP A 96 5.67 -4.07 -2.86
N PHE A 97 5.28 -3.28 -3.84
CA PHE A 97 4.42 -3.74 -4.93
C PHE A 97 5.14 -4.80 -5.75
N THR A 98 4.53 -5.98 -5.91
CA THR A 98 5.11 -7.07 -6.72
C THR A 98 4.34 -7.25 -8.01
N ALA A 99 3.02 -7.46 -7.93
CA ALA A 99 2.17 -7.68 -9.10
C ALA A 99 0.70 -7.39 -8.82
N VAL A 100 -0.06 -7.19 -9.90
CA VAL A 100 -1.52 -7.22 -9.88
C VAL A 100 -2.07 -7.96 -11.08
N LEU A 101 -3.05 -8.83 -10.83
CA LEU A 101 -3.71 -9.66 -11.82
C LEU A 101 -5.21 -9.35 -11.85
N ASP A 102 -5.85 -9.56 -12.99
CA ASP A 102 -7.31 -9.50 -13.10
C ASP A 102 -7.97 -10.81 -12.64
N SER A 103 -9.29 -10.87 -12.74
CA SER A 103 -10.10 -12.04 -12.36
C SER A 103 -9.87 -13.29 -13.22
N GLU A 104 -9.26 -13.14 -14.40
CA GLU A 104 -8.88 -14.24 -15.29
C GLU A 104 -7.44 -14.70 -15.04
N ASN A 105 -6.82 -14.22 -13.95
CA ASN A 105 -5.43 -14.45 -13.60
C ASN A 105 -4.44 -13.92 -14.64
N LYS A 106 -4.85 -12.94 -15.45
CA LYS A 106 -3.96 -12.27 -16.38
C LYS A 106 -3.19 -11.18 -15.65
N LEU A 107 -1.86 -11.17 -15.84
CA LEU A 107 -0.99 -10.14 -15.30
C LEU A 107 -1.30 -8.79 -15.94
N LEU A 108 -1.77 -7.83 -15.13
CA LEU A 108 -1.99 -6.45 -15.56
C LEU A 108 -0.71 -5.62 -15.40
N SER A 109 0.03 -5.84 -14.31
CA SER A 109 1.31 -5.17 -14.04
C SER A 109 2.15 -5.92 -13.02
N GLY A 110 3.46 -5.69 -13.06
CA GLY A 110 4.44 -6.24 -12.14
C GLY A 110 5.20 -7.44 -12.69
N ILE A 111 5.85 -8.18 -11.80
CA ILE A 111 6.68 -9.33 -12.14
C ILE A 111 6.27 -10.50 -11.27
N ILE A 112 6.07 -11.65 -11.90
CA ILE A 112 5.76 -12.92 -11.26
C ILE A 112 6.75 -13.97 -11.72
N ASP A 113 7.11 -14.87 -10.83
CA ASP A 113 7.91 -16.05 -11.09
C ASP A 113 7.30 -17.26 -10.37
N ASN A 114 7.93 -18.42 -10.52
CA ASN A 114 7.47 -19.67 -9.92
C ASN A 114 7.49 -19.67 -8.38
N GLY A 115 8.19 -18.74 -7.72
CA GLY A 115 8.11 -18.56 -6.28
C GLY A 115 6.91 -17.72 -5.85
N ILE A 116 6.50 -16.78 -6.69
CA ILE A 116 5.38 -15.86 -6.42
C ILE A 116 4.04 -16.55 -6.73
N LEU A 117 3.85 -17.07 -7.94
CA LEU A 117 2.62 -17.78 -8.34
C LEU A 117 2.97 -19.09 -9.03
N PRO A 118 3.31 -20.15 -8.27
CA PRO A 118 3.75 -21.42 -8.87
C PRO A 118 2.73 -21.99 -9.86
N LYS A 119 1.43 -21.88 -9.51
CA LYS A 119 0.30 -22.40 -10.29
C LYS A 119 0.15 -21.82 -11.69
N LEU A 120 0.77 -20.67 -11.99
CA LEU A 120 0.76 -20.10 -13.34
C LEU A 120 1.79 -20.73 -14.28
N PHE A 121 2.74 -21.49 -13.74
CA PHE A 121 3.84 -22.12 -14.47
C PHE A 121 3.74 -23.65 -14.49
N ASP A 122 2.72 -24.21 -13.82
CA ASP A 122 2.40 -25.64 -13.80
C ASP A 122 1.82 -26.15 -15.14
#